data_AF-A0A1Q5UGJ1-F1
#
_entry.id   AF-A0A1Q5UGJ1-F1
#
_cell.length_a   1.000
_cell.length_b   1.000
_cell.length_c   1.000
_cell.angle_alpha   90.00
_cell.angle_beta   90.00
_cell.angle_gamma   90.00
#
_symmetry.space_group_name_H-M   'P 1'
#
loop_
_entity.id
_entity.type
_entity.pdbx_description
1 polymer ?
#
loop_
_entity_poly.entity_id
_entity_poly.type
_entity_poly.pdbx_seq_one_letter_code
_entity_poly.pdbx_strand_id
1 'polypeptide(L)'
;MNIRWLQGSASELQTIPELATKEVDLIILSAGSFSHLYEPGQPEEFLNQVALVLKPETGRACIPLANSFIPKGGREAQLPDIDAPQQLVSKEFPNVVYQTSIVGGKTVGSTYHERRDMFVTRKLEDGNEPVIERNCVSTPVRLWCVNEFMEMACNAGFNVVQHLQGQEETYFTTSWQGLNMDGSLWDGSLCMIMRRLFNILSKKIR
;
A
#
# COMPACT_ATOMS: atom_id res chain seq x y z
N MET A 1 5.52 16.49 21.83
CA MET A 1 5.15 15.38 20.94
C MET A 1 6.28 14.36 21.02
N ASN A 2 6.00 13.14 21.49
CA ASN A 2 7.01 12.07 21.56
C ASN A 2 6.88 11.21 20.30
N ILE A 3 7.89 11.24 19.44
CA ILE A 3 7.94 10.45 18.21
C ILE A 3 8.99 9.37 18.43
N ARG A 4 8.62 8.10 18.23
CA ARG A 4 9.52 6.96 18.31
C ARG A 4 9.57 6.29 16.95
N TRP A 5 10.78 6.01 16.48
CA TRP A 5 11.02 5.24 15.27
C TRP A 5 11.24 3.78 15.66
N LEU A 6 10.44 2.90 15.08
CA LEU A 6 10.49 1.46 15.32
C LEU A 6 10.72 0.76 13.98
N GLN A 7 11.53 -0.29 14.00
CA GLN A 7 11.74 -1.16 12.85
C GLN A 7 11.05 -2.49 13.13
N GLY A 8 10.32 -3.00 12.15
CA GLY A 8 9.61 -4.28 12.25
C GLY A 8 9.01 -4.69 10.90
N SER A 9 8.41 -5.87 10.86
CA SER A 9 7.70 -6.35 9.67
C SER A 9 6.22 -5.97 9.71
N ALA A 10 5.67 -5.54 8.56
CA ALA A 10 4.24 -5.31 8.40
C ALA A 10 3.42 -6.62 8.48
N SER A 11 4.06 -7.77 8.25
CA SER A 11 3.45 -9.09 8.41
C SER A 11 3.54 -9.63 9.84
N GLU A 12 4.15 -8.89 10.77
CA GLU A 12 4.36 -9.34 12.16
C GLU A 12 4.21 -8.17 13.14
N LEU A 13 3.18 -7.33 12.97
CA LEU A 13 3.01 -6.09 13.75
C LEU A 13 3.01 -6.34 15.27
N GLN A 14 2.40 -7.44 15.70
CA GLN A 14 2.36 -7.89 17.09
C GLN A 14 3.73 -8.19 17.72
N THR A 15 4.77 -8.41 16.91
CA THR A 15 6.14 -8.67 17.41
C THR A 15 6.85 -7.36 17.78
N ILE A 16 6.33 -6.22 17.34
CA ILE A 16 6.84 -4.90 17.71
C ILE A 16 6.42 -4.65 19.17
N PRO A 17 7.36 -4.53 20.12
CA PRO A 17 7.05 -4.51 21.55
C PRO A 17 6.01 -3.46 21.96
N GLU A 18 6.02 -2.30 21.30
CA GLU A 18 5.09 -1.20 21.53
C GLU A 18 3.67 -1.49 21.07
N LEU A 19 3.50 -2.36 20.07
CA LEU A 19 2.20 -2.76 19.52
C LEU A 19 1.67 -4.03 20.17
N ALA A 20 2.54 -4.91 20.67
CA ALA A 20 2.18 -6.19 21.28
C ALA A 20 1.21 -6.07 22.48
N THR A 21 1.24 -4.94 23.19
CA THR A 21 0.50 -4.73 24.44
C THR A 21 -0.52 -3.58 24.35
N LYS A 22 -0.65 -2.97 23.17
CA LYS A 22 -1.44 -1.74 22.99
C LYS A 22 -2.33 -1.85 21.78
N GLU A 23 -3.56 -1.39 21.98
CA GLU A 23 -4.45 -1.10 20.89
C GLU A 23 -4.13 0.28 20.31
N VAL A 24 -4.04 0.38 18.99
CA VAL A 24 -3.80 1.63 18.28
C VAL A 24 -5.10 2.20 17.74
N ASP A 25 -5.30 3.51 17.93
CA ASP A 25 -6.49 4.21 17.39
C ASP A 25 -6.36 4.47 15.87
N LEU A 26 -5.13 4.55 15.34
CA LEU A 26 -4.88 4.89 13.95
C LEU A 26 -3.64 4.20 13.39
N ILE A 27 -3.80 3.55 12.24
CA ILE A 27 -2.71 3.05 11.38
C ILE A 27 -2.79 3.77 10.04
N ILE A 28 -1.65 4.25 9.55
CA ILE A 28 -1.56 4.90 8.24
C ILE A 28 -0.52 4.16 7.42
N LEU A 29 -0.94 3.65 6.26
CA LEU A 29 -0.03 3.29 5.19
C LEU A 29 0.11 4.50 4.26
N SER A 30 1.28 4.65 3.66
CA SER A 30 1.61 5.82 2.85
C SER A 30 2.26 5.41 1.53
N ALA A 31 2.22 6.28 0.53
CA ALA A 31 2.96 6.13 -0.72
C ALA A 31 2.62 4.81 -1.47
N GLY A 32 1.34 4.44 -1.49
CA GLY A 32 0.84 3.27 -2.21
C GLY A 32 1.42 1.96 -1.70
N SER A 33 1.95 1.94 -0.47
CA SER A 33 2.78 0.84 0.03
C SER A 33 2.06 -0.52 0.03
N PHE A 34 0.73 -0.51 0.06
CA PHE A 34 -0.09 -1.71 0.00
C PHE A 34 0.11 -2.52 -1.28
N SER A 35 0.46 -1.88 -2.41
CA SER A 35 0.77 -2.57 -3.66
C SER A 35 2.03 -3.44 -3.58
N HIS A 36 2.90 -3.25 -2.58
CA HIS A 36 4.05 -4.12 -2.36
C HIS A 36 3.70 -5.45 -1.67
N LEU A 37 2.45 -5.64 -1.23
CA LEU A 37 1.93 -6.93 -0.78
C LEU A 37 1.43 -7.70 -2.01
N TYR A 38 2.37 -8.25 -2.79
CA TYR A 38 2.07 -8.81 -4.11
C TYR A 38 1.94 -10.33 -4.13
N GLU A 39 2.46 -11.03 -3.12
CA GLU A 39 2.39 -12.49 -3.08
C GLU A 39 0.99 -12.96 -2.63
N PRO A 40 0.55 -14.15 -3.08
CA PRO A 40 -0.71 -14.72 -2.61
C PRO A 40 -0.75 -14.81 -1.07
N GLY A 41 -1.82 -14.31 -0.46
CA GLY A 41 -2.03 -14.35 1.00
C GLY A 41 -1.34 -13.24 1.80
N GLN A 42 -0.36 -12.53 1.24
CA GLN A 42 0.32 -11.42 1.95
C GLN A 42 -0.64 -10.28 2.34
N PRO A 43 -1.55 -9.80 1.47
CA PRO A 43 -2.50 -8.75 1.83
C PRO A 43 -3.46 -9.14 2.94
N GLU A 44 -3.96 -10.37 2.90
CA GLU A 44 -4.85 -10.93 3.91
C GLU A 44 -4.13 -11.07 5.26
N GLU A 45 -2.90 -11.59 5.25
CA GLU A 45 -2.08 -11.69 6.46
C GLU A 45 -1.79 -10.31 7.05
N PHE A 46 -1.46 -9.33 6.21
CA PHE A 46 -1.29 -7.96 6.68
C PHE A 46 -2.56 -7.40 7.35
N LEU A 47 -3.74 -7.62 6.76
CA LEU A 47 -5.00 -7.18 7.39
C LEU A 47 -5.26 -7.91 8.71
N ASN A 48 -4.90 -9.19 8.82
CA ASN A 48 -4.96 -9.92 10.09
C ASN A 48 -4.04 -9.27 11.14
N GLN A 49 -2.80 -8.92 10.77
CA GLN A 49 -1.87 -8.24 11.66
C GLN A 49 -2.39 -6.86 12.10
N VAL A 50 -3.02 -6.12 11.17
CA VAL A 50 -3.68 -4.85 11.50
C VAL A 50 -4.81 -5.09 12.51
N ALA A 51 -5.64 -6.11 12.32
CA ALA A 51 -6.75 -6.42 13.24
C ALA A 51 -6.26 -6.73 14.66
N LEU A 52 -5.09 -7.37 14.80
CA LEU A 52 -4.54 -7.75 16.11
C LEU A 52 -4.05 -6.57 16.94
N VAL A 53 -3.68 -5.46 16.30
CA VAL A 53 -3.15 -4.27 17.00
C VAL A 53 -4.12 -3.09 16.96
N LEU A 54 -5.09 -3.07 16.04
CA LEU A 54 -6.05 -1.99 15.91
C LEU A 54 -7.14 -2.09 16.97
N LYS A 55 -7.45 -0.97 17.61
CA LYS A 55 -8.53 -0.89 18.58
C LYS A 55 -9.87 -1.32 17.96
N PRO A 56 -10.58 -2.31 18.54
CA PRO A 56 -11.86 -2.76 18.02
C PRO A 56 -12.87 -1.61 17.89
N GLU A 57 -13.62 -1.59 16.79
CA GLU A 57 -14.74 -0.68 16.44
C GLU A 57 -14.37 0.81 16.28
N THR A 58 -13.45 1.32 17.09
CA THR A 58 -13.07 2.74 17.18
C THR A 58 -11.77 3.04 16.47
N GLY A 59 -10.86 2.07 16.36
CA GLY A 59 -9.62 2.21 15.61
C GLY A 59 -9.88 2.34 14.10
N ARG A 60 -8.97 3.02 13.40
CA ARG A 60 -8.99 3.21 11.95
C ARG A 60 -7.68 2.79 11.30
N ALA A 61 -7.76 2.10 10.17
CA ALA A 61 -6.62 1.92 9.28
C ALA A 61 -6.86 2.67 7.96
N CYS A 62 -5.94 3.54 7.60
CA CYS A 62 -5.95 4.28 6.35
C CYS A 62 -4.99 3.60 5.37
N ILE A 63 -5.55 2.94 4.36
CA ILE A 63 -4.80 2.12 3.39
C ILE A 63 -4.90 2.77 2.01
N PRO A 64 -3.79 3.25 1.44
CA PRO A 64 -3.76 3.81 0.09
C PRO A 64 -3.56 2.73 -0.97
N LEU A 65 -4.24 2.89 -2.09
CA LEU A 65 -3.88 2.28 -3.36
C LEU A 65 -3.38 3.39 -4.30
N ALA A 66 -2.18 3.26 -4.85
CA ALA A 66 -1.69 4.22 -5.83
C ALA A 66 -2.52 4.10 -7.12
N ASN A 67 -3.00 5.24 -7.63
CA ASN A 67 -3.89 5.30 -8.79
C ASN A 67 -3.25 4.72 -10.06
N SER A 68 -1.92 4.81 -10.19
CA SER A 68 -1.14 4.18 -11.26
C SER A 68 -1.20 2.65 -11.25
N PHE A 69 -1.43 2.05 -10.08
CA PHE A 69 -1.57 0.59 -9.92
C PHE A 69 -3.04 0.14 -9.87
N ILE A 70 -4.00 1.03 -10.15
CA ILE A 70 -5.42 0.68 -10.32
C ILE A 70 -5.72 0.58 -11.82
N PRO A 71 -6.00 -0.62 -12.36
CA PRO A 71 -6.26 -0.77 -13.78
C PRO A 71 -7.58 -0.09 -14.20
N LYS A 72 -7.58 0.70 -15.28
CA LYS A 72 -8.80 1.29 -15.86
C LYS A 72 -9.12 0.63 -17.20
N GLY A 73 -10.20 -0.14 -17.28
CA GLY A 73 -10.72 -0.70 -18.54
C GLY A 73 -10.00 -1.94 -19.09
N GLY A 74 -9.09 -2.54 -18.31
CA GLY A 74 -8.33 -3.76 -18.65
C GLY A 74 -7.33 -4.09 -17.52
N ARG A 75 -6.69 -5.27 -17.50
CA ARG A 75 -5.71 -5.68 -16.46
C ARG A 75 -4.31 -5.07 -16.66
N GLU A 76 -4.20 -3.97 -17.39
CA GLU A 76 -2.92 -3.34 -17.66
C GLU A 76 -2.70 -2.18 -16.70
N ALA A 77 -1.48 -2.10 -16.15
CA ALA A 77 -1.07 -0.99 -15.30
C ALA A 77 -1.09 0.30 -16.14
N GLN A 78 -1.67 1.36 -15.59
CA GLN A 78 -1.41 2.70 -16.13
C GLN A 78 -0.07 3.11 -15.55
N LEU A 79 1.01 2.78 -16.26
CA LEU A 79 2.31 3.27 -15.84
C LEU A 79 2.18 4.79 -15.67
N PRO A 80 2.63 5.34 -14.54
CA PRO A 80 2.77 6.78 -14.46
C PRO A 80 3.61 7.19 -15.67
N ASP A 81 3.31 8.35 -16.25
CA ASP A 81 4.19 8.94 -17.26
C ASP A 81 5.62 8.81 -16.74
N ILE A 82 6.50 8.19 -17.52
CA ILE A 82 7.86 7.87 -17.08
C ILE A 82 8.48 9.21 -16.66
N ASP A 83 8.56 9.41 -15.34
CA ASP A 83 9.10 10.65 -14.79
C ASP A 83 10.49 10.87 -15.39
N ALA A 84 10.78 12.13 -15.71
CA ALA A 84 12.13 12.52 -16.07
C ALA A 84 13.11 11.99 -15.00
N PRO A 85 14.33 11.57 -15.38
CA PRO A 85 15.30 11.02 -14.44
C PRO A 85 15.39 11.89 -13.18
N GLN A 86 15.02 11.32 -12.04
CA GLN A 86 15.12 12.04 -10.77
C GLN A 86 16.58 12.06 -10.37
N GLN A 87 17.12 13.25 -10.15
CA GLN A 87 18.48 13.46 -9.68
C GLN A 87 18.47 13.98 -8.24
N LEU A 88 19.30 13.39 -7.40
CA LEU A 88 19.49 13.80 -6.02
C LEU A 88 20.98 13.92 -5.72
N VAL A 89 21.41 15.08 -5.24
CA VAL A 89 22.79 15.30 -4.77
C VAL A 89 22.91 14.77 -3.34
N SER A 90 23.98 14.01 -3.07
CA SER A 90 24.25 13.52 -1.72
C SER A 90 24.52 14.69 -0.77
N LYS A 91 23.89 14.67 0.41
CA LYS A 91 24.17 15.65 1.47
C LYS A 91 25.52 15.41 2.14
N GLU A 92 25.95 14.16 2.22
CA GLU A 92 27.22 13.76 2.85
C GLU A 92 28.41 13.90 1.89
N PHE A 93 28.18 13.65 0.61
CA PHE A 93 29.18 13.75 -0.46
C PHE A 93 28.69 14.69 -1.57
N PRO A 94 28.81 16.02 -1.45
CA PRO A 94 28.17 16.98 -2.37
C PRO A 94 28.55 16.83 -3.86
N ASN A 95 29.65 16.13 -4.15
CA ASN A 95 30.05 15.80 -5.51
C ASN A 95 29.48 14.47 -6.04
N VAL A 96 28.65 13.78 -5.26
CA VAL A 96 27.98 12.53 -5.66
C VAL A 96 26.52 12.80 -6.01
N VAL A 97 26.09 12.33 -7.18
CA VAL A 97 24.73 12.46 -7.68
C VAL A 97 24.13 11.08 -7.88
N TYR A 98 22.95 10.85 -7.30
CA TYR A 98 22.12 9.69 -7.54
C TYR A 98 21.12 10.03 -8.64
N GLN A 99 21.01 9.19 -9.66
CA GLN A 99 20.04 9.30 -10.72
C GLN A 99 19.20 8.02 -10.80
N THR A 100 17.88 8.16 -10.85
CA THR A 100 16.98 7.02 -11.02
C THR A 100 16.06 7.24 -12.23
N SER A 101 15.85 6.19 -13.02
CA SER A 101 14.96 6.25 -14.19
C SER A 101 14.17 4.95 -14.29
N ILE A 102 12.84 5.06 -14.48
CA ILE A 102 12.01 3.91 -14.84
C ILE A 102 12.31 3.61 -16.31
N VAL A 103 12.84 2.42 -16.58
CA VAL A 103 13.25 2.02 -17.95
C VAL A 103 12.26 1.08 -18.61
N GLY A 104 11.22 0.69 -17.89
CA GLY A 104 10.09 -0.08 -18.40
C GLY A 104 9.50 -0.98 -17.33
N GLY A 105 8.71 -1.96 -17.77
CA GLY A 105 8.25 -3.04 -16.92
C GLY A 105 7.36 -4.00 -17.67
N LYS A 106 6.89 -5.03 -16.97
CA LYS A 106 6.04 -6.07 -17.54
C LYS A 106 4.94 -6.48 -16.56
N THR A 107 3.75 -6.75 -17.07
CA THR A 107 2.66 -7.30 -16.26
C THR A 107 2.60 -8.81 -16.42
N VAL A 108 2.56 -9.53 -15.31
CA VAL A 108 2.34 -10.98 -15.24
C VAL A 108 1.16 -11.23 -14.31
N GLY A 109 0.01 -11.63 -14.87
CA GLY A 109 -1.22 -11.77 -14.09
C GLY A 109 -1.70 -10.44 -13.52
N SER A 110 -1.79 -10.34 -12.19
CA SER A 110 -2.15 -9.13 -11.45
C SER A 110 -0.93 -8.39 -10.87
N THR A 111 0.29 -8.75 -11.28
CA THR A 111 1.52 -8.14 -10.77
C THR A 111 2.24 -7.41 -11.88
N TYR A 112 2.56 -6.15 -11.67
CA TYR A 112 3.44 -5.37 -12.51
C TYR A 112 4.86 -5.40 -11.95
N HIS A 113 5.83 -5.75 -12.79
CA HIS A 113 7.25 -5.72 -12.46
C HIS A 113 7.84 -4.46 -13.08
N GLU A 114 7.95 -3.40 -12.27
CA GLU A 114 8.63 -2.18 -12.65
C GLU A 114 10.13 -2.44 -12.75
N ARG A 115 10.80 -1.86 -13.73
CA ARG A 115 12.25 -1.89 -13.84
C ARG A 115 12.81 -0.47 -13.76
N ARG A 116 13.73 -0.25 -12.83
CA ARG A 116 14.46 1.01 -12.67
C ARG A 116 15.94 0.80 -12.86
N ASP A 117 16.56 1.70 -13.63
CA ASP A 117 18.00 1.85 -13.63
C ASP A 117 18.37 2.95 -12.63
N MET A 118 19.38 2.67 -11.82
CA MET A 118 19.92 3.60 -10.83
C MET A 118 21.41 3.79 -11.10
N PHE A 119 21.83 5.04 -11.27
CA PHE A 119 23.21 5.42 -11.48
C PHE A 119 23.68 6.29 -10.34
N VAL A 120 24.92 6.09 -9.93
CA VAL A 120 25.62 7.02 -9.04
C VAL A 120 26.78 7.59 -9.83
N THR A 121 26.82 8.90 -9.99
CA THR A 121 27.94 9.61 -10.62
C THR A 121 28.70 10.41 -9.57
N ARG A 122 29.98 10.65 -9.84
CA ARG A 122 30.80 11.56 -9.03
C ARG A 122 31.34 12.67 -9.92
N LYS A 123 31.01 13.92 -9.59
CA LYS A 123 31.59 15.11 -10.21
C LYS A 123 33.04 15.27 -9.74
N LEU A 124 33.97 15.30 -10.68
CA LEU A 124 35.38 15.56 -10.46
C LEU A 124 35.69 17.05 -10.70
N GLU A 125 36.85 17.51 -10.25
CA GLU A 125 37.27 18.92 -10.37
C GLU A 125 37.43 19.38 -11.82
N ASP A 126 37.73 18.45 -12.74
CA ASP A 126 37.83 18.68 -14.18
C ASP A 126 36.46 18.77 -14.89
N GLY A 127 35.36 18.65 -14.12
CA GLY A 127 34.00 18.64 -14.64
C GLY A 127 33.53 17.29 -15.19
N ASN A 128 34.37 16.25 -15.13
CA ASN A 128 33.98 14.91 -15.53
C ASN A 128 33.02 14.28 -14.50
N GLU A 129 32.05 13.49 -14.98
CA GLU A 129 31.03 12.85 -14.14
C GLU A 129 31.00 11.33 -14.37
N PRO A 130 32.08 10.59 -14.04
CA PRO A 130 32.07 9.13 -14.16
C PRO A 130 30.96 8.49 -13.33
N VAL A 131 30.32 7.47 -13.91
CA VAL A 131 29.44 6.55 -13.19
C VAL A 131 30.31 5.69 -12.28
N ILE A 132 30.13 5.83 -10.97
CA ILE A 132 30.83 5.05 -9.95
C ILE A 132 30.03 3.83 -9.50
N GLU A 133 28.72 3.80 -9.76
CA GLU A 133 27.85 2.66 -9.47
C GLU A 133 26.66 2.61 -10.46
N ARG A 134 26.26 1.39 -10.83
CA ARG A 134 25.10 1.13 -11.70
C ARG A 134 24.33 -0.07 -11.18
N ASN A 135 23.05 0.14 -10.87
CA ASN A 135 22.13 -0.91 -10.47
C ASN A 135 20.93 -0.94 -11.41
N CYS A 136 20.37 -2.13 -11.61
CA CYS A 136 19.08 -2.34 -12.26
C CYS A 136 18.21 -3.11 -11.28
N VAL A 137 17.14 -2.48 -10.81
CA VAL A 137 16.21 -3.05 -9.84
C VAL A 137 14.91 -3.40 -10.55
N SER A 138 14.37 -4.59 -10.24
CA SER A 138 12.99 -4.93 -10.62
C SER A 138 12.14 -5.05 -9.37
N THR A 139 11.08 -4.25 -9.30
CA THR A 139 10.19 -4.17 -8.14
C THR A 139 8.81 -4.70 -8.53
N PRO A 140 8.36 -5.84 -7.97
CA PRO A 140 7.00 -6.30 -8.14
C PRO A 140 6.03 -5.43 -7.33
N VAL A 141 4.92 -5.05 -7.96
CA VAL A 141 3.79 -4.38 -7.33
C VAL A 141 2.49 -5.01 -7.83
N ARG A 142 1.56 -5.28 -6.92
CA ARG A 142 0.24 -5.78 -7.26
C ARG A 142 -0.64 -4.65 -7.80
N LEU A 143 -1.30 -4.96 -8.91
CA LEU A 143 -2.35 -4.16 -9.50
C LEU A 143 -3.65 -4.49 -8.79
N TRP A 144 -4.27 -3.48 -8.19
CA TRP A 144 -5.45 -3.66 -7.36
C TRP A 144 -6.69 -3.13 -8.04
N CYS A 145 -7.73 -3.96 -8.10
CA CYS A 145 -9.07 -3.44 -8.37
C CYS A 145 -9.66 -2.88 -7.07
N VAL A 146 -10.28 -1.70 -7.12
CA VAL A 146 -10.94 -1.09 -5.95
C VAL A 146 -11.97 -2.04 -5.32
N ASN A 147 -12.75 -2.75 -6.15
CA ASN A 147 -13.73 -3.73 -5.66
C ASN A 147 -13.09 -4.95 -5.01
N GLU A 148 -11.97 -5.43 -5.55
CA GLU A 148 -11.21 -6.56 -5.01
C GLU A 148 -10.66 -6.23 -3.62
N PHE A 149 -10.07 -5.03 -3.46
CA PHE A 149 -9.61 -4.57 -2.15
C PHE A 149 -10.76 -4.50 -1.13
N MET A 150 -11.88 -3.89 -1.51
CA MET A 150 -13.03 -3.76 -0.60
C MET A 150 -13.61 -5.12 -0.18
N GLU A 151 -13.67 -6.08 -1.11
CA GLU A 151 -14.13 -7.44 -0.84
C GLU A 151 -13.18 -8.18 0.10
N MET A 152 -11.88 -8.12 -0.17
CA MET A 152 -10.85 -8.71 0.69
C MET A 152 -10.89 -8.10 2.10
N ALA A 153 -10.97 -6.77 2.23
CA ALA A 153 -11.07 -6.12 3.53
C ALA A 153 -12.30 -6.57 4.32
N CYS A 154 -13.45 -6.63 3.66
CA CYS A 154 -14.72 -7.12 4.21
C CYS A 154 -14.60 -8.59 4.68
N ASN A 155 -13.95 -9.45 3.89
CA ASN A 155 -13.70 -10.85 4.25
C ASN A 155 -12.75 -11.00 5.44
N ALA A 156 -11.85 -10.04 5.65
CA ALA A 156 -10.98 -9.97 6.83
C ALA A 156 -11.65 -9.31 8.06
N GLY A 157 -12.97 -9.05 8.02
CA GLY A 157 -13.72 -8.45 9.13
C GLY A 157 -13.59 -6.94 9.26
N PHE A 158 -13.13 -6.26 8.20
CA PHE A 158 -13.06 -4.79 8.17
C PHE A 158 -14.25 -4.18 7.45
N ASN A 159 -14.82 -3.14 8.05
CA ASN A 159 -15.74 -2.24 7.38
C ASN A 159 -14.97 -1.10 6.72
N VAL A 160 -15.17 -0.90 5.42
CA VAL A 160 -14.70 0.31 4.72
C VAL A 160 -15.66 1.45 5.05
N VAL A 161 -15.25 2.34 5.95
CA VAL A 161 -16.09 3.45 6.44
C VAL A 161 -15.98 4.69 5.57
N GLN A 162 -14.86 4.85 4.86
CA GLN A 162 -14.65 5.94 3.93
C GLN A 162 -13.76 5.49 2.77
N HIS A 163 -14.05 6.04 1.59
CA HIS A 163 -13.25 5.88 0.39
C HIS A 163 -13.07 7.28 -0.23
N LEU A 164 -11.81 7.72 -0.35
CA LEU A 164 -11.45 9.04 -0.85
C LEU A 164 -10.53 8.88 -2.05
N GLN A 165 -11.00 9.32 -3.22
CA GLN A 165 -10.19 9.36 -4.42
C GLN A 165 -9.39 10.67 -4.46
N GLY A 166 -8.08 10.57 -4.30
CA GLY A 166 -7.13 11.66 -4.50
C GLY A 166 -6.55 11.69 -5.91
N GLN A 167 -5.60 12.59 -6.14
CA GLN A 167 -4.90 12.72 -7.43
C GLN A 167 -3.95 11.54 -7.67
N GLU A 168 -3.06 11.26 -6.70
CA GLU A 168 -2.07 10.18 -6.79
C GLU A 168 -2.56 8.86 -6.20
N GLU A 169 -3.37 8.94 -5.14
CA GLU A 169 -3.77 7.78 -4.36
C GLU A 169 -5.26 7.78 -4.10
N THR A 170 -5.80 6.56 -3.99
CA THR A 170 -7.14 6.30 -3.49
C THR A 170 -7.03 5.73 -2.09
N TYR A 171 -7.56 6.43 -1.09
CA TYR A 171 -7.49 6.03 0.31
C TYR A 171 -8.76 5.31 0.76
N PHE A 172 -8.56 4.19 1.44
CA PHE A 172 -9.61 3.47 2.14
C PHE A 172 -9.40 3.62 3.64
N THR A 173 -10.38 4.19 4.33
CA THR A 173 -10.42 4.15 5.79
C THR A 173 -11.24 2.95 6.20
N THR A 174 -10.63 2.04 6.95
CA THR A 174 -11.26 0.82 7.43
C THR A 174 -11.37 0.82 8.96
N SER A 175 -12.35 0.09 9.47
CA SER A 175 -12.58 -0.14 10.89
C SER A 175 -12.80 -1.62 11.12
N TRP A 176 -12.01 -2.22 12.00
CA TRP A 176 -12.17 -3.61 12.37
C TRP A 176 -13.31 -3.77 13.39
N GLN A 177 -14.19 -4.75 13.18
CA GLN A 177 -15.41 -4.92 13.98
C GLN A 177 -15.25 -5.87 15.18
N GLY A 178 -14.02 -6.33 15.48
CA GLY A 178 -13.80 -7.32 16.53
C GLY A 178 -14.08 -8.76 16.08
N LEU A 179 -14.02 -9.71 17.02
CA LEU A 179 -14.52 -11.07 16.82
C LEU A 179 -16.05 -11.09 16.96
N ASN A 180 -16.71 -12.12 16.41
CA ASN A 180 -18.12 -12.37 16.69
C ASN A 180 -18.36 -12.57 18.20
N MET A 181 -19.61 -12.44 18.66
CA MET A 181 -19.97 -12.63 20.08
C MET A 181 -19.59 -14.01 20.66
N ASP A 182 -19.32 -15.01 19.82
CA ASP A 182 -18.86 -16.35 20.20
C ASP A 182 -17.33 -16.52 20.18
N GLY A 183 -16.58 -15.44 19.93
CA GLY A 183 -15.12 -15.46 19.81
C GLY A 183 -14.61 -16.02 18.49
N SER A 184 -15.48 -16.34 17.54
CA SER A 184 -15.08 -16.74 16.19
C SER A 184 -14.64 -15.55 15.34
N LEU A 185 -13.77 -15.80 14.38
CA LEU A 185 -13.43 -14.83 13.34
C LEU A 185 -14.70 -14.44 12.58
N TRP A 186 -14.82 -13.15 12.27
CA TRP A 186 -15.89 -12.61 11.43
C TRP A 186 -16.02 -13.43 10.14
N ASP A 187 -17.18 -14.04 9.90
CA ASP A 187 -17.47 -14.64 8.59
C ASP A 187 -18.09 -13.53 7.71
N GLY A 188 -17.50 -13.27 6.54
CA GLY A 188 -17.87 -12.13 5.68
C GLY A 188 -19.32 -12.13 5.14
N SER A 189 -20.17 -13.09 5.51
CA SER A 189 -21.53 -13.26 4.96
C SER A 189 -22.46 -12.09 5.30
N LEU A 190 -22.33 -11.52 6.50
CA LEU A 190 -23.14 -10.36 6.93
C LEU A 190 -22.81 -9.09 6.14
N CYS A 191 -21.55 -8.91 5.76
CA CYS A 191 -21.09 -7.76 4.99
C CYS A 191 -21.63 -7.80 3.55
N MET A 192 -21.74 -8.99 2.93
CA MET A 192 -22.45 -9.17 1.65
C MET A 192 -23.95 -8.86 1.73
N ILE A 193 -24.63 -9.27 2.82
CA ILE A 193 -26.06 -9.01 3.02
C ILE A 193 -26.32 -7.52 3.22
N MET A 194 -25.53 -6.85 4.06
CA MET A 194 -25.61 -5.40 4.29
C MET A 194 -25.35 -4.61 3.01
N ARG A 195 -24.39 -5.04 2.16
CA ARG A 195 -24.09 -4.37 0.88
C ARG A 195 -25.22 -4.57 -0.15
N ARG A 196 -25.87 -5.74 -0.18
CA ARG A 196 -27.09 -5.96 -0.99
C ARG A 196 -28.24 -5.08 -0.50
N LEU A 197 -28.47 -5.00 0.81
CA LEU A 197 -29.51 -4.14 1.37
C LEU A 197 -29.25 -2.66 1.08
N PHE A 198 -28.01 -2.18 1.24
CA PHE A 198 -27.64 -0.80 0.95
C PHE A 198 -27.81 -0.46 -0.55
N ASN A 199 -27.43 -1.37 -1.46
CA ASN A 199 -27.64 -1.19 -2.90
C ASN A 199 -29.12 -1.28 -3.33
N ILE A 200 -29.95 -2.04 -2.61
CA ILE A 200 -31.41 -2.08 -2.83
C ILE A 200 -32.06 -0.78 -2.32
N LEU A 201 -31.60 -0.27 -1.18
CA LEU A 201 -32.13 0.96 -0.59
C LEU A 201 -31.71 2.21 -1.37
N SER A 202 -30.48 2.27 -1.89
CA SER A 202 -30.00 3.41 -2.69
C SER A 202 -30.66 3.50 -4.07
N LYS A 203 -31.17 2.39 -4.62
CA LYS A 203 -31.96 2.37 -5.87
C LYS A 203 -33.44 2.74 -5.69
N LYS A 204 -33.97 2.75 -4.46
CA LYS A 204 -35.36 3.13 -4.17
C LYS A 204 -35.55 4.63 -3.85
N ILE A 205 -34.47 5.41 -3.81
CA ILE A 205 -34.50 6.86 -3.53
C ILE A 205 -34.11 7.68 -4.78
N ARG A 206 -34.45 7.19 -5.98
CA ARG A 206 -34.38 7.98 -7.22
C ARG A 206 -35.73 7.95 -7.92
#